data_AF-A0A1J3ZYT7-F1
#
_entry.id   AF-A0A1J3ZYT7-F1
#
_cell.length_a   1.000
_cell.length_b   1.000
_cell.length_c   1.000
_cell.angle_alpha   90.00
_cell.angle_beta   90.00
_cell.angle_gamma   90.00
#
_symmetry.space_group_name_H-M   'P 1'
#
loop_
_entity.id
_entity.type
_entity.pdbx_description
1 polymer ?
#
loop_
_entity_poly.entity_id
_entity_poly.type
_entity_poly.pdbx_seq_one_letter_code
_entity_poly.pdbx_strand_id
1 'polypeptide(L)'
;MRDILQKILEEKGFSIKDQSYDNEEVLQANRTDNFAFDFLTVLFLDEKKFSRSTLNEYIEKLFKEYSQQSELKMGWDKNLSLLIMLKVESISISTEIQSLIFDIEEDPFMFKKYILPYTNKQEDIFSEQLGRYNENKILEFLNFILYDSEKFSIFKTKKYYDEYLLYDLVSKLFIKLPYLSIINQNKEIHTLMTEIDESFTEEERKFLKGLLKIREHEGDDPKIKKILELIGVNENE
;
A
#
# COMPACT_ATOMS: atom_id res chain seq x y z
N MET A 1 -5.21 10.13 14.60
CA MET A 1 -4.36 9.19 13.83
C MET A 1 -3.45 8.36 14.72
N ARG A 2 -3.21 8.77 15.97
CA ARG A 2 -2.33 8.04 16.89
C ARG A 2 -2.80 6.61 17.14
N ASP A 3 -4.06 6.44 17.49
CA ASP A 3 -4.66 5.12 17.77
C ASP A 3 -4.61 4.21 16.53
N ILE A 4 -4.88 4.76 15.35
CA ILE A 4 -4.77 4.04 14.06
C ILE A 4 -3.34 3.52 13.88
N LEU A 5 -2.33 4.37 14.08
CA LEU A 5 -0.94 3.95 13.94
C LEU A 5 -0.51 2.95 15.02
N GLN A 6 -0.96 3.11 16.27
CA GLN A 6 -0.70 2.15 17.33
C GLN A 6 -1.20 0.76 16.93
N LYS A 7 -2.46 0.65 16.48
CA LYS A 7 -3.04 -0.61 16.00
C LYS A 7 -2.22 -1.21 14.83
N ILE A 8 -1.78 -0.39 13.87
CA ILE A 8 -0.95 -0.84 12.73
C ILE A 8 0.38 -1.42 13.23
N LEU A 9 1.05 -0.71 14.14
CA LEU A 9 2.37 -1.06 14.65
C LEU A 9 2.30 -2.34 15.49
N GLU A 10 1.30 -2.45 16.36
CA GLU A 10 1.04 -3.65 17.16
C GLU A 10 0.79 -4.88 16.27
N GLU A 11 -0.07 -4.77 15.25
CA GLU A 11 -0.35 -5.89 14.32
C GLU A 11 0.90 -6.27 13.48
N LYS A 12 1.86 -5.35 13.31
CA LYS A 12 3.17 -5.60 12.67
C LYS A 12 4.26 -6.06 13.64
N GLY A 13 3.93 -6.29 14.92
CA GLY A 13 4.83 -6.83 15.93
C GLY A 13 5.76 -5.79 16.58
N PHE A 14 5.50 -4.50 16.43
CA PHE A 14 6.26 -3.49 17.15
C PHE A 14 5.85 -3.47 18.63
N SER A 15 6.85 -3.38 19.50
CA SER A 15 6.66 -3.01 20.89
C SER A 15 6.65 -1.48 21.00
N ILE A 16 5.56 -0.92 21.51
CA ILE A 16 5.38 0.51 21.66
C ILE A 16 5.83 0.93 23.06
N LYS A 17 6.72 1.91 23.14
CA LYS A 17 7.04 2.61 24.39
C LYS A 17 6.40 3.99 24.30
N ASP A 18 5.33 4.19 25.06
CA ASP A 18 4.76 5.51 25.23
C ASP A 18 5.67 6.32 26.17
N GLN A 19 6.69 6.96 25.59
CA GLN A 19 7.42 8.00 26.29
C GLN A 19 6.61 9.28 26.16
N SER A 20 5.81 9.58 27.19
CA SER A 20 5.34 10.92 27.43
C SER A 20 6.56 11.79 27.77
N TYR A 21 7.25 12.26 26.73
CA TYR A 21 7.88 13.58 26.84
C TYR A 21 6.76 14.57 27.17
N ASP A 22 7.08 15.72 27.75
CA ASP A 22 6.12 16.74 28.20
C ASP A 22 5.05 17.19 27.17
N ASN A 23 5.01 16.63 25.96
CA ASN A 23 3.95 16.74 24.96
C ASN A 23 3.48 15.35 24.47
N GLU A 24 2.15 15.18 24.35
CA GLU A 24 1.46 14.01 23.78
C GLU A 24 1.75 13.73 22.29
N GLU A 25 2.76 14.39 21.71
CA GLU A 25 3.02 14.48 20.28
C GLU A 25 4.01 13.40 19.77
N VAL A 26 4.56 12.53 20.63
CA VAL A 26 5.58 11.55 20.23
C VAL A 26 5.19 10.12 20.62
N LEU A 27 5.43 9.18 19.71
CA LEU A 27 5.29 7.74 19.94
C LEU A 27 6.57 7.03 19.49
N GLN A 28 7.13 6.18 20.35
CA GLN A 28 8.31 5.36 20.00
C GLN A 28 7.89 3.90 19.88
N ALA A 29 8.38 3.25 18.83
CA ALA A 29 8.09 1.85 18.55
C ALA A 29 9.34 1.14 18.06
N ASN A 30 9.57 -0.08 18.56
CA ASN A 30 10.71 -0.89 18.17
C ASN A 30 10.31 -2.33 17.87
N ARG A 31 10.95 -2.94 16.88
CA ARG A 31 10.79 -4.35 16.52
C ARG A 31 12.16 -4.98 16.40
N THR A 32 12.49 -5.87 17.34
CA THR A 32 13.85 -6.45 17.46
C THR A 32 13.85 -7.98 17.52
N ASP A 33 12.70 -8.58 17.24
CA ASP A 33 12.44 -10.01 17.20
C ASP A 33 12.41 -10.54 15.75
N ASN A 34 12.53 -11.87 15.59
CA ASN A 34 12.36 -12.55 14.29
C ASN A 34 13.17 -11.95 13.11
N PHE A 35 14.45 -11.64 13.34
CA PHE A 35 15.36 -11.00 12.37
C PHE A 35 15.02 -9.56 11.97
N ALA A 36 13.94 -8.98 12.50
CA ALA A 36 13.67 -7.55 12.35
C ALA A 36 14.50 -6.75 13.36
N PHE A 37 14.94 -5.57 12.94
CA PHE A 37 15.72 -4.66 13.77
C PHE A 37 15.36 -3.22 13.40
N ASP A 38 14.09 -2.87 13.60
CA ASP A 38 13.49 -1.60 13.18
C ASP A 38 13.23 -0.71 14.40
N PHE A 39 13.61 0.57 14.28
CA PHE A 39 13.29 1.60 15.27
C PHE A 39 12.50 2.71 14.59
N LEU A 40 11.36 3.05 15.15
CA LEU A 40 10.47 4.07 14.61
C LEU A 40 10.14 5.07 15.70
N THR A 41 10.35 6.34 15.38
CA THR A 41 9.73 7.43 16.13
C THR A 41 8.64 8.05 15.28
N VAL A 42 7.47 8.25 15.85
CA VAL A 42 6.36 8.98 15.22
C VAL A 42 6.18 10.30 15.95
N LEU A 43 6.18 11.40 15.21
CA LEU A 43 5.90 12.75 15.69
C LEU A 43 4.59 13.23 15.07
N PHE A 44 3.65 13.68 15.90
CA PHE A 44 2.37 14.25 15.48
C PHE A 44 2.47 15.77 15.51
N LEU A 45 2.28 16.42 14.37
CA LEU A 45 2.35 17.88 14.25
C LEU A 45 1.14 18.42 13.51
N ASP A 46 0.69 19.60 13.93
CA ASP A 46 -0.21 20.43 13.14
C ASP A 46 0.58 21.27 12.12
N GLU A 47 -0.04 21.54 10.97
CA GLU A 47 0.48 22.41 9.91
C GLU A 47 1.02 23.74 10.42
N LYS A 48 0.38 24.33 11.43
CA LYS A 48 0.78 25.61 12.04
C LYS A 48 2.13 25.55 12.76
N LYS A 49 2.53 24.36 13.25
CA LYS A 49 3.82 24.11 13.91
C LYS A 49 4.87 23.58 12.93
N PHE A 50 4.48 23.32 11.68
CA PHE A 50 5.34 22.72 10.68
C PHE A 50 6.30 23.75 10.09
N SER A 51 7.51 23.80 10.64
CA SER A 51 8.59 24.66 10.16
C SER A 51 9.93 23.95 10.21
N ARG A 52 10.88 24.34 9.36
CA ARG A 52 12.20 23.73 9.29
C ARG A 52 12.97 23.83 10.62
N SER A 53 12.90 24.97 11.29
CA SER A 53 13.56 25.16 12.58
C SER A 53 12.98 24.24 13.65
N THR A 54 11.66 24.16 13.76
CA THR A 54 10.98 23.27 14.71
C THR A 54 11.34 21.81 14.47
N LEU A 55 11.34 21.37 13.21
CA LEU A 55 11.70 20.00 12.85
C LEU A 55 13.16 19.68 13.19
N ASN A 56 14.09 20.57 12.87
CA ASN A 56 15.51 20.37 13.17
C ASN A 56 15.74 20.25 14.68
N GLU A 57 15.12 21.12 15.49
CA GLU A 57 15.21 21.04 16.95
C GLU A 57 14.69 19.69 17.48
N TYR A 58 13.56 19.22 16.96
CA TYR A 58 13.02 17.91 17.34
C TYR A 58 13.92 16.76 16.92
N ILE A 59 14.46 16.79 15.70
CA ILE A 59 15.37 15.77 15.16
C ILE A 59 16.64 15.68 15.99
N GLU A 60 17.26 16.82 16.31
CA GLU A 60 18.47 16.88 17.13
C GLU A 60 18.22 16.36 18.55
N LYS A 61 17.09 16.77 19.16
CA LYS A 61 16.67 16.29 20.49
C LYS A 61 16.48 14.77 20.48
N LEU A 62 15.74 14.25 19.51
CA LEU A 62 15.50 12.81 19.35
C LEU A 62 16.80 12.04 19.19
N PHE A 63 17.69 12.49 18.31
CA PHE A 63 18.95 11.81 18.06
C PHE A 63 19.82 11.76 19.32
N LYS A 64 19.85 12.85 20.09
CA LYS A 64 20.57 12.93 21.37
C LYS A 64 19.99 11.98 22.41
N GLU A 65 18.66 11.91 22.52
CA GLU A 65 17.97 11.03 23.46
C GLU A 65 18.22 9.56 23.14
N TYR A 66 18.07 9.14 21.88
CA TYR A 66 18.43 7.79 21.46
C TYR A 66 19.91 7.52 21.77
N SER A 67 20.82 8.41 21.41
CA SER A 67 22.26 8.24 21.68
C SER A 67 22.61 8.05 23.17
N GLN A 68 21.78 8.57 24.08
CA GLN A 68 21.97 8.46 25.52
C GLN A 68 21.31 7.21 26.13
N GLN A 69 20.41 6.53 25.40
CA GLN A 69 19.81 5.29 25.86
C GLN A 69 20.84 4.15 25.78
N SER A 70 21.48 3.88 26.93
CA SER A 70 22.51 2.85 27.11
C SER A 70 22.12 1.41 26.73
N GLU A 71 20.82 1.15 26.53
CA GLU A 71 20.28 -0.16 26.12
C GLU A 71 20.19 -0.35 24.60
N LEU A 72 20.46 0.69 23.80
CA LEU A 72 20.37 0.56 22.36
C LEU A 72 21.52 -0.30 21.82
N LYS A 73 21.14 -1.43 21.22
CA LYS A 73 22.04 -2.34 20.51
C LYS A 73 22.76 -1.60 19.38
N MET A 74 24.03 -1.93 19.16
CA MET A 74 24.86 -1.39 18.07
C MET A 74 24.11 -1.46 16.72
N GLY A 75 24.09 -0.35 15.98
CA GLY A 75 23.43 -0.26 14.65
C GLY A 75 22.01 0.29 14.65
N TRP A 76 21.47 0.76 15.79
CA TRP A 76 20.16 1.39 15.86
C TRP A 76 20.05 2.63 14.96
N ASP A 77 21.14 3.39 14.83
CA ASP A 77 21.26 4.62 14.04
C ASP A 77 20.93 4.36 12.56
N LYS A 78 21.37 3.24 12.01
CA LYS A 78 21.11 2.84 10.61
C LYS A 78 19.69 2.35 10.35
N ASN A 79 18.98 1.96 11.41
CA ASN A 79 17.63 1.37 11.32
C ASN A 79 16.56 2.23 12.00
N LEU A 80 16.94 3.44 12.44
CA LEU A 80 16.00 4.43 12.91
C LEU A 80 15.29 5.06 11.73
N SER A 81 13.98 5.25 11.88
CA SER A 81 13.15 6.05 11.00
C SER A 81 12.33 7.03 11.83
N LEU A 82 12.15 8.24 11.32
CA LEU A 82 11.23 9.23 11.86
C LEU A 82 10.04 9.37 10.90
N LEU A 83 8.84 9.16 11.42
CA LEU A 83 7.58 9.44 10.73
C LEU A 83 6.94 10.68 11.35
N ILE A 84 6.72 11.71 10.54
CA ILE A 84 5.98 12.90 10.95
C ILE A 84 4.56 12.78 10.39
N MET A 85 3.60 12.59 11.29
CA MET A 85 2.18 12.63 10.98
C MET A 85 1.74 14.08 11.00
N LEU A 86 1.70 14.68 9.80
CA LEU A 86 1.40 16.09 9.62
C LEU A 86 -0.11 16.28 9.41
N LYS A 87 -0.77 16.87 10.39
CA LYS A 87 -2.18 17.21 10.31
C LYS A 87 -2.34 18.52 9.54
N VAL A 88 -3.03 18.44 8.41
CA VAL A 88 -3.25 19.56 7.48
C VAL A 88 -4.73 19.89 7.34
N GLU A 89 -5.04 21.13 6.96
CA GLU A 89 -6.42 21.58 6.80
C GLU A 89 -7.08 20.99 5.53
N SER A 90 -6.28 20.69 4.51
CA SER A 90 -6.72 20.15 3.22
C SER A 90 -5.68 19.20 2.63
N ILE A 91 -6.12 18.23 1.82
CA ILE A 91 -5.19 17.37 1.08
C ILE A 91 -4.36 18.18 0.08
N SER A 92 -4.95 19.22 -0.48
CA SER A 92 -4.26 20.14 -1.39
C SER A 92 -3.38 21.09 -0.59
N ILE A 93 -2.27 20.56 -0.07
CA ILE A 93 -1.27 21.34 0.67
C ILE A 93 -0.54 22.32 -0.25
N SER A 94 -0.08 23.43 0.31
CA SER A 94 0.59 24.49 -0.44
C SER A 94 1.93 24.02 -1.03
N THR A 95 2.40 24.73 -2.06
CA THR A 95 3.70 24.47 -2.69
C THR A 95 4.87 24.60 -1.71
N GLU A 96 4.77 25.51 -0.74
CA GLU A 96 5.77 25.72 0.29
C GLU A 96 5.85 24.53 1.23
N ILE A 97 4.71 23.98 1.66
CA ILE A 97 4.66 22.79 2.51
C ILE A 97 5.17 21.57 1.73
N GLN A 98 4.79 21.41 0.47
CA GLN A 98 5.29 20.32 -0.38
C GLN A 98 6.81 20.38 -0.53
N SER A 99 7.36 21.57 -0.80
CA SER A 99 8.81 21.77 -0.91
C SER A 99 9.53 21.45 0.40
N LEU A 100 8.98 21.89 1.54
CA LEU A 100 9.56 21.60 2.84
C LEU A 100 9.51 20.10 3.16
N ILE A 101 8.42 19.42 2.81
CA ILE A 101 8.33 17.96 2.96
C ILE A 101 9.45 17.28 2.17
N PHE A 102 9.60 17.65 0.89
CA PHE A 102 10.62 17.09 0.02
C PHE A 102 12.04 17.32 0.58
N ASP A 103 12.34 18.55 0.99
CA ASP A 103 13.65 18.90 1.55
C ASP A 103 14.01 18.08 2.80
N ILE A 104 13.02 17.75 3.64
CA ILE A 104 13.22 16.98 4.87
C ILE A 104 13.35 15.48 4.57
N GLU A 105 12.57 14.94 3.64
CA GLU A 105 12.60 13.51 3.30
C GLU A 105 13.87 13.12 2.53
N GLU A 106 14.38 14.01 1.68
CA GLU A 106 15.60 13.80 0.90
C GLU A 106 16.89 14.11 1.68
N ASP A 107 16.78 14.61 2.92
CA ASP A 107 17.93 14.86 3.78
C ASP A 107 18.64 13.54 4.17
N PRO A 108 19.88 13.30 3.69
CA PRO A 108 20.60 12.05 3.95
C PRO A 108 21.18 11.94 5.36
N PHE A 109 21.15 13.00 6.17
CA PHE A 109 21.80 13.02 7.47
C PHE A 109 20.98 12.30 8.56
N MET A 110 21.68 11.68 9.51
CA MET A 110 21.17 10.93 10.66
C MET A 110 20.42 9.63 10.34
N PHE A 111 19.18 9.72 9.86
CA PHE A 111 18.25 8.59 9.70
C PHE A 111 17.14 8.92 8.70
N LYS A 112 16.41 7.89 8.25
CA LYS A 112 15.32 8.04 7.28
C LYS A 112 14.17 8.87 7.86
N LYS A 113 13.68 9.82 7.08
CA LYS A 113 12.58 10.72 7.46
C LYS A 113 11.42 10.55 6.49
N TYR A 114 10.23 10.43 7.04
CA TYR A 114 8.98 10.30 6.31
C TYR A 114 7.99 11.31 6.85
N ILE A 115 7.24 11.96 5.97
CA ILE A 115 6.17 12.88 6.34
C ILE A 115 4.90 12.43 5.65
N LEU A 116 3.86 12.21 6.44
CA LEU A 116 2.55 11.80 5.97
C LEU A 116 1.53 12.90 6.30
N PRO A 117 1.16 13.74 5.32
CA PRO A 117 0.10 14.71 5.50
C PRO A 117 -1.27 14.03 5.46
N TYR A 118 -2.11 14.33 6.45
CA TYR A 118 -3.48 13.83 6.58
C TYR A 118 -4.43 14.92 7.10
N THR A 119 -5.71 14.81 6.78
CA THR A 119 -6.76 15.70 7.29
C THR A 119 -7.59 15.02 8.38
N ASN A 120 -8.28 15.80 9.22
CA ASN A 120 -9.29 15.28 10.17
C ASN A 120 -10.31 14.38 9.45
N LYS A 121 -10.81 14.84 8.31
CA LYS A 121 -11.84 14.10 7.57
C LYS A 121 -11.36 12.73 7.10
N GLN A 122 -10.10 12.60 6.69
CA GLN A 122 -9.51 11.30 6.36
C GLN A 122 -9.45 10.37 7.56
N GLU A 123 -9.07 10.89 8.74
CA GLU A 123 -9.04 10.13 9.98
C GLU A 123 -10.43 9.67 10.42
N ASP A 124 -11.43 10.55 10.34
CA ASP A 124 -12.81 10.24 10.73
C ASP A 124 -13.39 9.13 9.85
N ILE A 125 -13.25 9.27 8.52
CA ILE A 125 -13.72 8.26 7.55
C ILE A 125 -12.99 6.94 7.76
N PHE A 126 -11.67 6.97 7.97
CA PHE A 126 -10.90 5.76 8.22
C PHE A 126 -11.42 5.03 9.45
N SER A 127 -11.62 5.75 10.56
CA SER A 127 -12.08 5.18 11.81
C SER A 127 -13.49 4.59 11.69
N GLU A 128 -14.41 5.30 11.03
CA GLU A 128 -15.76 4.82 10.77
C GLU A 128 -15.77 3.53 9.92
N GLN A 129 -15.00 3.50 8.83
CA GLN A 129 -14.95 2.37 7.90
C GLN A 129 -14.24 1.15 8.52
N LEU A 130 -13.17 1.37 9.29
CA LEU A 130 -12.52 0.31 10.05
C LEU A 130 -13.47 -0.29 11.10
N GLY A 131 -14.24 0.56 11.80
CA GLY A 131 -15.25 0.13 12.78
C GLY A 131 -16.33 -0.76 12.17
N ARG A 132 -16.79 -0.42 10.95
CA ARG A 132 -17.74 -1.25 10.20
C ARG A 132 -17.16 -2.56 9.68
N TYR A 133 -15.85 -2.58 9.40
CA TYR A 133 -15.16 -3.76 8.90
C TYR A 133 -14.87 -4.74 10.04
N ASN A 134 -13.87 -4.40 10.87
CA ASN A 134 -13.47 -5.09 12.10
C ASN A 134 -12.26 -4.32 12.67
N GLU A 135 -12.43 -3.68 13.83
CA GLU A 135 -11.39 -2.84 14.42
C GLU A 135 -10.10 -3.59 14.80
N ASN A 136 -10.16 -4.90 14.98
CA ASN A 136 -9.02 -5.73 15.38
C ASN A 136 -8.21 -6.28 14.20
N LYS A 137 -8.58 -5.94 12.95
CA LYS A 137 -7.94 -6.44 11.73
C LYS A 137 -7.57 -5.31 10.79
N ILE A 138 -6.75 -4.38 11.28
CA ILE A 138 -6.41 -3.17 10.54
C ILE A 138 -5.58 -3.49 9.30
N LEU A 139 -4.63 -4.44 9.34
CA LEU A 139 -3.85 -4.79 8.15
C LEU A 139 -4.70 -5.48 7.08
N GLU A 140 -5.65 -6.33 7.46
CA GLU A 140 -6.61 -6.94 6.52
C GLU A 140 -7.46 -5.86 5.84
N PHE A 141 -7.97 -4.90 6.62
CA PHE A 141 -8.72 -3.74 6.12
C PHE A 141 -7.90 -2.89 5.15
N LEU A 142 -6.66 -2.54 5.52
CA LEU A 142 -5.75 -1.76 4.68
C LEU A 142 -5.50 -2.44 3.33
N ASN A 143 -5.26 -3.76 3.32
CA ASN A 143 -5.10 -4.53 2.09
C ASN A 143 -6.39 -4.59 1.28
N PHE A 144 -7.54 -4.81 1.93
CA PHE A 144 -8.85 -4.84 1.28
C PHE A 144 -9.13 -3.53 0.51
N ILE A 145 -8.81 -2.38 1.11
CA ILE A 145 -8.97 -1.09 0.42
C ILE A 145 -8.08 -0.99 -0.82
N LEU A 146 -6.81 -1.41 -0.75
CA LEU A 146 -5.89 -1.34 -1.88
C LEU A 146 -6.24 -2.32 -3.02
N TYR A 147 -6.82 -3.48 -2.70
CA TYR A 147 -7.17 -4.49 -3.70
C TYR A 147 -8.48 -4.21 -4.44
N ASP A 148 -9.25 -3.24 -3.97
CA ASP A 148 -10.53 -2.90 -4.56
C ASP A 148 -10.33 -2.02 -5.83
N SER A 149 -10.51 -2.64 -7.00
CA SER A 149 -10.38 -2.00 -8.30
C SER A 149 -11.40 -0.86 -8.51
N GLU A 150 -12.56 -0.93 -7.87
CA GLU A 150 -13.55 0.13 -7.93
C GLU A 150 -13.06 1.33 -7.12
N LYS A 151 -12.59 1.13 -5.89
CA LYS A 151 -11.98 2.20 -5.08
C LYS A 151 -10.79 2.84 -5.76
N PHE A 152 -9.93 2.06 -6.42
CA PHE A 152 -8.84 2.61 -7.23
C PHE A 152 -9.35 3.47 -8.39
N SER A 153 -10.44 3.05 -9.06
CA SER A 153 -11.04 3.81 -10.14
C SER A 153 -11.69 5.12 -9.66
N ILE A 154 -12.34 5.08 -8.50
CA ILE A 154 -12.87 6.26 -7.81
C ILE A 154 -11.74 7.22 -7.45
N PHE A 155 -10.65 6.72 -6.87
CA PHE A 155 -9.46 7.51 -6.53
C PHE A 155 -8.88 8.25 -7.75
N LYS A 156 -8.71 7.57 -8.89
CA LYS A 156 -8.22 8.20 -10.14
C LYS A 156 -9.13 9.32 -10.65
N THR A 157 -10.44 9.16 -10.50
CA THR A 157 -11.42 10.12 -11.01
C THR A 157 -11.77 11.22 -10.01
N LYS A 158 -11.32 11.12 -8.75
CA LYS A 158 -11.66 12.01 -7.63
C LYS A 158 -13.18 12.19 -7.44
N LYS A 159 -13.95 11.18 -7.85
CA LYS A 159 -15.40 11.07 -7.55
C LYS A 159 -15.57 10.48 -6.16
N TYR A 160 -16.79 10.52 -5.61
CA TYR A 160 -17.13 9.98 -4.30
C TYR A 160 -16.08 10.33 -3.24
N TYR A 161 -16.20 11.57 -2.77
CA TYR A 161 -15.11 12.25 -2.09
C TYR A 161 -14.55 11.45 -0.91
N ASP A 162 -15.41 10.79 -0.13
CA ASP A 162 -14.99 10.07 1.07
C ASP A 162 -14.19 8.79 0.75
N GLU A 163 -14.56 8.06 -0.30
CA GLU A 163 -13.85 6.89 -0.80
C GLU A 163 -12.49 7.29 -1.39
N TYR A 164 -12.43 8.42 -2.10
CA TYR A 164 -11.17 9.03 -2.54
C TYR A 164 -10.27 9.38 -1.35
N LEU A 165 -10.81 10.02 -0.31
CA LEU A 165 -10.08 10.40 0.91
C LEU A 165 -9.47 9.18 1.62
N LEU A 166 -10.26 8.13 1.76
CA LEU A 166 -9.85 6.89 2.40
C LEU A 166 -8.72 6.21 1.61
N TYR A 167 -8.91 6.04 0.30
CA TYR A 167 -7.92 5.39 -0.55
C TYR A 167 -6.60 6.19 -0.61
N ASP A 168 -6.68 7.53 -0.64
CA ASP A 168 -5.50 8.42 -0.56
C ASP A 168 -4.69 8.19 0.72
N LEU A 169 -5.35 8.16 1.88
CA LEU A 169 -4.69 7.94 3.17
C LEU A 169 -4.06 6.55 3.22
N VAL A 170 -4.80 5.50 2.86
CA VAL A 170 -4.29 4.12 2.85
C VAL A 170 -3.09 3.99 1.92
N SER A 171 -3.16 4.56 0.71
CA SER A 171 -2.03 4.52 -0.24
C SER A 171 -0.79 5.20 0.32
N LYS A 172 -0.94 6.37 0.94
CA LYS A 172 0.17 7.09 1.59
C LYS A 172 0.79 6.28 2.73
N LEU A 173 0.00 5.57 3.53
CA LEU A 173 0.51 4.69 4.59
C LEU A 173 1.43 3.62 4.02
N PHE A 174 1.05 2.92 2.95
CA PHE A 174 1.91 1.91 2.33
C PHE A 174 3.18 2.50 1.68
N ILE A 175 3.11 3.72 1.14
CA ILE A 175 4.27 4.39 0.55
C ILE A 175 5.26 4.84 1.63
N LYS A 176 4.77 5.37 2.76
CA LYS A 176 5.60 5.97 3.82
C LYS A 176 6.03 4.98 4.91
N LEU A 177 5.37 3.83 5.03
CA LEU A 177 5.68 2.81 6.03
C LEU A 177 6.30 1.57 5.37
N PRO A 178 7.64 1.46 5.29
CA PRO A 178 8.30 0.40 4.52
C PRO A 178 8.08 -1.03 5.05
N TYR A 179 7.61 -1.17 6.30
CA TYR A 179 7.25 -2.45 6.90
C TYR A 179 5.79 -2.88 6.60
N LEU A 180 5.01 -2.04 5.93
CA LEU A 180 3.74 -2.44 5.33
C LEU A 180 4.01 -3.09 3.97
N SER A 181 3.78 -4.40 3.91
CA SER A 181 3.75 -5.15 2.66
C SER A 181 2.31 -5.40 2.24
N ILE A 182 2.06 -5.25 0.94
CA ILE A 182 0.80 -5.66 0.33
C ILE A 182 0.78 -7.20 0.34
N ILE A 183 -0.26 -7.78 0.93
CA ILE A 183 -0.43 -9.23 1.06
C ILE A 183 -0.92 -9.76 -0.28
N ASN A 184 0.01 -10.22 -1.12
CA ASN A 184 -0.31 -10.81 -2.43
C ASN A 184 -1.48 -11.78 -2.30
N GLN A 185 -2.65 -11.35 -2.76
CA GLN A 185 -3.69 -12.27 -3.14
C GLN A 185 -3.12 -13.01 -4.34
N ASN A 186 -2.69 -14.26 -4.14
CA ASN A 186 -2.44 -15.20 -5.22
C ASN A 186 -3.79 -15.43 -5.94
N LYS A 187 -4.30 -14.41 -6.65
CA LYS A 187 -5.21 -14.65 -7.75
C LYS A 187 -4.36 -15.41 -8.73
N GLU A 188 -4.71 -16.68 -8.95
CA GLU A 188 -4.14 -17.44 -10.04
C GLU A 188 -4.19 -16.55 -11.27
N ILE A 189 -3.00 -16.22 -11.81
CA ILE A 189 -2.94 -15.49 -13.06
C ILE A 189 -3.41 -16.49 -14.10
N HIS A 190 -4.72 -16.50 -14.37
CA HIS A 190 -5.24 -17.22 -15.51
C HIS A 190 -4.56 -16.60 -16.73
N THR A 191 -3.90 -17.45 -17.51
CA THR A 191 -3.35 -16.96 -18.77
C THR A 191 -4.53 -16.58 -19.67
N LEU A 192 -4.35 -15.60 -20.56
CA LEU A 192 -5.37 -15.29 -21.57
C LEU A 192 -5.80 -16.54 -22.35
N MET A 193 -4.88 -17.50 -22.55
CA MET A 193 -5.23 -18.78 -23.17
C MET A 193 -6.17 -19.63 -22.32
N THR A 194 -6.00 -19.63 -20.99
CA THR A 194 -6.91 -20.31 -20.06
C THR A 194 -8.31 -19.69 -20.11
N GLU A 195 -8.41 -18.37 -20.08
CA GLU A 195 -9.69 -17.66 -20.18
C GLU A 195 -10.37 -17.87 -21.55
N ILE A 196 -9.58 -17.81 -22.63
CA ILE A 196 -10.05 -18.09 -23.99
C ILE A 196 -10.54 -19.55 -24.09
N ASP A 197 -9.76 -20.52 -23.62
CA ASP A 197 -10.15 -21.92 -23.62
C ASP A 197 -11.44 -22.14 -22.81
N GLU A 198 -11.56 -21.54 -21.62
CA GLU A 198 -12.76 -21.58 -20.76
C GLU A 198 -14.00 -20.91 -21.37
N SER A 199 -13.81 -19.94 -22.27
CA SER A 199 -14.90 -19.29 -23.00
C SER A 199 -15.54 -20.17 -24.08
N PHE A 200 -14.84 -21.21 -24.53
CA PHE A 200 -15.33 -22.16 -25.55
C PHE A 200 -15.98 -23.39 -24.92
N THR A 201 -17.09 -23.82 -25.51
CA THR A 201 -17.69 -25.13 -25.26
C THR A 201 -16.79 -26.27 -25.73
N GLU A 202 -17.02 -27.48 -25.22
CA GLU A 202 -16.25 -28.68 -25.62
C GLU A 202 -16.30 -28.95 -27.14
N GLU A 203 -17.40 -28.60 -27.81
CA GLU A 203 -17.54 -28.74 -29.26
C GLU A 203 -16.71 -27.69 -30.01
N GLU A 204 -16.75 -26.43 -29.57
CA GLU A 204 -15.95 -25.33 -30.15
C GLU A 204 -14.45 -25.58 -29.97
N ARG A 205 -14.03 -26.12 -28.82
CA ARG A 205 -12.63 -26.51 -28.59
C ARG A 205 -12.17 -27.60 -29.54
N LYS A 206 -13.01 -28.62 -29.78
CA LYS A 206 -12.72 -29.69 -30.74
C LYS A 206 -12.62 -29.14 -32.15
N PHE A 207 -13.52 -28.26 -32.53
CA PHE A 207 -13.52 -27.62 -33.84
C PHE A 207 -12.28 -26.75 -34.05
N LEU A 208 -11.94 -25.86 -33.10
CA LEU A 208 -10.75 -25.01 -33.14
C LEU A 208 -9.46 -25.84 -33.24
N LYS A 209 -9.32 -26.90 -32.43
CA LYS A 209 -8.17 -27.83 -32.52
C LYS A 209 -8.11 -28.54 -33.87
N GLY A 210 -9.26 -28.86 -34.45
CA GLY A 210 -9.37 -29.41 -35.81
C GLY A 210 -8.86 -28.42 -36.86
N LEU A 211 -9.31 -27.17 -36.81
CA LEU A 211 -8.88 -26.12 -37.74
C LEU A 211 -7.38 -25.83 -37.64
N LEU A 212 -6.82 -25.78 -36.42
CA LEU A 212 -5.39 -25.58 -36.21
C LEU A 212 -4.57 -26.72 -36.85
N LYS A 213 -4.98 -27.98 -36.68
CA LYS A 213 -4.33 -29.13 -37.34
C LYS A 213 -4.41 -29.07 -38.86
N ILE A 214 -5.56 -28.67 -39.40
CA ILE A 214 -5.71 -28.50 -40.85
C ILE A 214 -4.74 -27.42 -41.35
N ARG A 215 -4.65 -26.28 -40.66
CA ARG A 215 -3.75 -25.20 -41.02
C ARG A 215 -2.28 -25.61 -40.98
N GLU A 216 -1.88 -26.39 -39.99
CA GLU A 216 -0.50 -26.94 -39.89
C GLU A 216 -0.15 -27.86 -41.06
N HIS A 217 -1.13 -28.61 -41.60
CA HIS A 217 -0.90 -29.58 -42.66
C HIS A 217 -1.14 -29.04 -44.08
N GLU A 218 -2.07 -28.10 -44.28
CA GLU A 218 -2.49 -27.59 -45.60
C GLU A 218 -2.25 -26.09 -45.80
N GLY A 219 -1.75 -25.38 -44.79
CA GLY A 219 -1.54 -23.94 -44.86
C GLY A 219 -2.86 -23.14 -44.80
N ASP A 220 -2.86 -21.95 -45.39
CA ASP A 220 -3.99 -21.01 -45.29
C ASP A 220 -5.13 -21.28 -46.30
N ASP A 221 -5.01 -22.29 -47.17
CA ASP A 221 -6.05 -22.67 -48.15
C ASP A 221 -6.40 -24.17 -48.10
N PRO A 222 -7.02 -24.63 -46.98
CA PRO A 222 -7.38 -26.02 -46.82
C PRO A 222 -8.57 -26.44 -47.66
N LYS A 223 -8.59 -27.72 -48.08
CA LYS A 223 -9.69 -28.26 -48.88
C LYS A 223 -10.99 -28.28 -48.07
N ILE A 224 -12.05 -27.67 -48.63
CA ILE A 224 -13.40 -27.58 -48.04
C ILE A 224 -13.88 -28.92 -47.47
N LYS A 225 -13.62 -30.03 -48.18
CA LYS A 225 -14.01 -31.37 -47.74
C LYS A 225 -13.50 -31.75 -46.34
N LYS A 226 -12.26 -31.38 -46.00
CA LYS A 226 -11.68 -31.66 -44.66
C LYS A 226 -12.28 -30.78 -43.56
N ILE A 227 -12.69 -29.56 -43.91
CA ILE A 227 -13.42 -28.68 -42.99
C ILE A 227 -14.82 -29.26 -42.72
N LEU A 228 -15.48 -29.78 -43.75
CA LEU A 228 -16.79 -30.44 -43.65
C LEU A 228 -16.74 -31.73 -42.80
N GLU A 229 -15.68 -32.52 -42.93
CA GLU A 229 -15.44 -33.71 -42.08
C GLU A 229 -15.29 -33.33 -40.59
N LEU A 230 -14.66 -32.19 -40.27
CA LEU A 230 -14.49 -31.71 -38.89
C LEU A 230 -15.79 -31.25 -38.23
N ILE A 231 -16.75 -30.72 -39.00
CA ILE A 231 -18.08 -30.35 -38.51
C ILE A 231 -19.06 -31.53 -38.50
N GLY A 232 -18.58 -32.75 -38.77
CA GLY A 232 -19.39 -33.98 -38.75
C GLY A 232 -20.29 -34.15 -39.98
N VAL A 233 -20.04 -33.40 -41.06
CA VAL A 233 -20.75 -33.56 -42.32
C VAL A 233 -19.99 -34.59 -43.15
N ASN A 234 -20.45 -35.85 -43.08
CA ASN A 234 -20.01 -36.89 -44.00
C ASN A 234 -20.80 -36.72 -45.30
N GLU A 235 -20.13 -36.36 -46.40
CA GLU A 235 -20.68 -36.54 -47.74
C GLU A 235 -20.79 -38.04 -48.03
N ASN A 236 -21.87 -38.65 -47.57
CA ASN A 236 -22.38 -39.88 -48.17
C ASN A 236 -23.41 -39.48 -49.22
N GLU A 237 -22.95 -39.24 -50.44
CA GLU A 237 -23.65 -39.55 -51.70
C GLU A 237 -22.65 -39.64 -52.85
#